data_AF-A0A937HN69-F1
#
_entry.id   AF-A0A937HN69-F1
#
_cell.length_a   1.000
_cell.length_b   1.000
_cell.length_c   1.000
_cell.angle_alpha   90.00
_cell.angle_beta   90.00
_cell.angle_gamma   90.00
#
_symmetry.space_group_name_H-M   'P 1'
#
loop_
_entity.id
_entity.type
_entity.pdbx_description
1 polymer ?
#
loop_
_entity_poly.entity_id
_entity_poly.type
_entity_poly.pdbx_seq_one_letter_code
_entity_poly.pdbx_strand_id
1 'polypeptide(L)'
;EMLKQEGYYATFEAAGSRMEMPGCSLCMGNQARVDDDTTVFSTSTRNFNNRLGKGAQVYLGSAELAAVCALLGRIPTPEEYQRIAAEKIKPLSDELYRYLNFDQIAGFEDQGRVMSADDEAAVLAQA
;
A
#
# COMPACT_ATOMS: atom_id res chain seq x y z
N GLU A 1 10.17 -0.84 -2.28
CA GLU A 1 11.46 -0.13 -2.17
C GLU A 1 11.32 1.38 -2.03
N MET A 2 10.73 2.12 -2.97
CA MET A 2 10.57 3.59 -2.84
C MET A 2 9.96 4.04 -1.50
N LEU A 3 8.83 3.45 -1.08
CA LEU A 3 8.20 3.76 0.21
C LEU A 3 9.09 3.49 1.43
N LYS A 4 10.06 2.57 1.33
CA LYS A 4 11.05 2.33 2.39
C LYS A 4 12.12 3.42 2.38
N GLN A 5 12.64 3.74 1.18
CA GLN A 5 13.66 4.78 0.99
C GLN A 5 13.17 6.17 1.42
N GLU A 6 11.90 6.48 1.15
CA GLU A 6 11.23 7.73 1.56
C GLU A 6 10.82 7.73 3.04
N GLY A 7 11.04 6.63 3.78
CA GLY A 7 10.81 6.56 5.23
C GLY A 7 9.38 6.25 5.66
N TYR A 8 8.43 6.06 4.74
CA TYR A 8 7.02 5.78 5.07
C TYR A 8 6.82 4.47 5.85
N TYR A 9 7.66 3.47 5.63
CA TYR A 9 7.60 2.21 6.37
C TYR A 9 7.79 2.41 7.87
N ALA A 10 8.74 3.26 8.28
CA ALA A 10 8.97 3.56 9.70
C ALA A 10 7.74 4.23 10.34
N THR A 11 7.06 5.11 9.59
CA THR A 11 5.80 5.73 10.03
C THR A 11 4.70 4.70 10.24
N PHE A 12 4.53 3.75 9.32
CA PHE A 12 3.52 2.70 9.46
C PHE A 12 3.80 1.75 10.61
N GLU A 13 5.07 1.38 10.81
CA GLU A 13 5.51 0.56 11.94
C GLU A 13 5.28 1.27 13.29
N ALA A 14 5.64 2.56 13.38
CA ALA A 14 5.40 3.36 14.58
C ALA A 14 3.89 3.51 14.89
N ALA A 15 3.04 3.48 13.86
CA ALA A 15 1.59 3.47 14.02
C ALA A 15 1.00 2.08 14.38
N GLY A 16 1.84 1.04 14.45
CA GLY A 16 1.40 -0.33 14.75
C GLY A 16 0.78 -1.07 13.55
N SER A 17 1.01 -0.60 12.33
CA SER A 17 0.49 -1.25 11.12
C SER A 17 1.21 -2.55 10.84
N ARG A 18 0.47 -3.56 10.39
CA ARG A 18 1.05 -4.78 9.82
C ARG A 18 1.36 -4.56 8.34
N MET A 19 2.63 -4.71 7.96
CA MET A 19 3.07 -4.63 6.57
C MET A 19 3.10 -6.02 5.94
N GLU A 20 2.43 -6.17 4.80
CA GLU A 20 2.40 -7.42 4.03
C GLU A 20 3.39 -7.37 2.86
N MET A 21 3.84 -8.54 2.40
CA MET A 21 4.57 -8.60 1.13
C MET A 21 3.67 -8.16 -0.04
N PRO A 22 4.23 -7.48 -1.05
CA PRO A 22 3.44 -7.05 -2.22
C PRO A 22 2.71 -8.22 -2.88
N GLY A 23 1.38 -8.13 -2.93
CA GLY A 23 0.51 -9.20 -3.42
C GLY A 23 -0.95 -8.92 -3.10
N CYS A 24 -1.83 -9.89 -3.37
CA CYS A 24 -3.27 -9.70 -3.15
C CYS A 24 -3.66 -9.61 -1.66
N SER A 25 -2.90 -10.22 -0.75
CA SER A 25 -3.15 -10.21 0.70
C SER A 25 -4.64 -10.49 1.03
N LEU A 26 -5.26 -9.69 1.90
CA LEU A 26 -6.64 -9.80 2.35
C LEU A 26 -7.68 -9.63 1.23
N CYS A 27 -7.32 -9.01 0.09
CA CYS A 27 -8.27 -8.72 -0.99
C CYS A 27 -8.90 -10.00 -1.56
N MET A 28 -8.13 -11.10 -1.61
CA MET A 28 -8.64 -12.39 -2.09
C MET A 28 -9.24 -13.26 -0.99
N GLY A 29 -8.76 -13.14 0.25
CA GLY A 29 -9.22 -13.93 1.38
C GLY A 29 -8.90 -15.43 1.30
N ASN A 30 -7.93 -15.81 0.47
CA ASN A 30 -7.48 -17.20 0.27
C ASN A 30 -6.24 -17.58 1.10
N GLN A 31 -5.64 -16.61 1.79
CA GLN A 31 -4.46 -16.79 2.65
C GLN A 31 -4.76 -16.19 4.02
N ALA A 32 -4.30 -14.96 4.27
CA ALA A 32 -4.69 -14.20 5.45
C ALA A 32 -6.17 -13.82 5.37
N ARG A 33 -6.81 -13.81 6.55
CA ARG A 33 -8.19 -13.40 6.76
C ARG A 33 -8.26 -12.53 8.01
N VAL A 34 -9.28 -11.69 8.07
CA VAL A 34 -9.62 -10.95 9.30
C VAL A 34 -10.31 -11.87 10.29
N ASP A 35 -10.37 -11.45 11.54
CA ASP A 35 -11.10 -12.19 12.59
C ASP A 35 -12.60 -12.31 12.26
N ASP A 36 -13.20 -13.37 12.79
CA ASP A 36 -14.61 -13.66 12.61
C ASP A 36 -15.49 -12.53 13.17
N ASP A 37 -16.61 -12.26 12.48
CA ASP A 37 -17.65 -11.31 12.91
C ASP A 37 -17.15 -9.86 13.13
N THR A 38 -16.07 -9.47 12.45
CA THR A 38 -15.49 -8.12 12.54
C THR A 38 -16.05 -7.14 11.50
N THR A 39 -15.97 -5.84 11.82
CA THR A 39 -16.24 -4.77 10.86
C THR A 39 -14.93 -4.29 10.25
N VAL A 40 -14.87 -4.23 8.92
CA VAL A 40 -13.67 -3.83 8.18
C VAL A 40 -13.99 -2.70 7.22
N PHE A 41 -13.13 -1.68 7.19
CA PHE A 41 -13.07 -0.71 6.11
C PHE A 41 -11.92 -1.07 5.18
N SER A 42 -12.19 -1.27 3.89
CA SER A 42 -11.25 -1.82 2.92
C SER A 42 -11.16 -0.96 1.65
N THR A 43 -9.95 -0.86 1.11
CA THR A 43 -9.66 -0.30 -0.22
C THR A 43 -9.62 -1.36 -1.32
N SER A 44 -10.03 -2.59 -1.00
CA SER A 44 -10.18 -3.68 -1.97
C SER A 44 -11.31 -3.42 -2.96
N THR A 45 -11.43 -4.30 -3.96
CA THR A 45 -12.43 -4.15 -5.03
C THR A 45 -13.77 -4.80 -4.73
N ARG A 46 -13.88 -5.63 -3.68
CA ARG A 46 -15.05 -6.48 -3.43
C ARG A 46 -15.28 -6.71 -1.93
N ASN A 47 -16.56 -6.76 -1.52
CA ASN A 47 -17.00 -6.91 -0.12
C ASN A 47 -18.12 -7.94 0.08
N PHE A 48 -18.21 -8.97 -0.79
CA PHE A 48 -19.23 -10.02 -0.61
C PHE A 48 -19.04 -10.79 0.71
N ASN A 49 -20.14 -11.35 1.21
CA ASN A 49 -20.15 -12.09 2.48
C ASN A 49 -19.04 -13.16 2.52
N ASN A 50 -18.35 -13.23 3.65
CA ASN A 50 -17.25 -14.16 3.91
C ASN A 50 -15.97 -13.95 3.06
N ARG A 51 -15.86 -12.85 2.30
CA ARG A 51 -14.67 -12.58 1.47
C ARG A 51 -13.41 -12.36 2.29
N LEU A 52 -13.40 -11.37 3.17
CA LEU A 52 -12.21 -11.03 3.97
C LEU A 52 -12.09 -11.90 5.23
N GLY A 53 -13.22 -12.35 5.80
CA GLY A 53 -13.30 -13.13 7.03
C GLY A 53 -14.72 -13.64 7.21
N LYS A 54 -14.92 -14.68 8.03
CA LYS A 54 -16.25 -15.27 8.22
C LYS A 54 -17.12 -14.29 9.02
N GLY A 55 -18.33 -14.02 8.55
CA GLY A 55 -19.23 -13.07 9.21
C GLY A 55 -18.75 -11.60 9.18
N ALA A 56 -17.64 -11.30 8.51
CA ALA A 56 -17.09 -9.95 8.48
C ALA A 56 -17.98 -9.00 7.66
N GLN A 57 -18.27 -7.83 8.23
CA GLN A 57 -18.99 -6.75 7.57
C GLN A 57 -18.00 -5.77 6.94
N VAL A 58 -17.93 -5.75 5.60
CA VAL A 58 -16.89 -5.02 4.87
C VAL A 58 -17.47 -3.81 4.13
N TYR A 59 -16.90 -2.64 4.39
CA TYR A 59 -17.20 -1.37 3.71
C TYR A 59 -16.06 -1.01 2.77
N LEU A 60 -16.40 -0.55 1.55
CA LEU A 60 -15.42 -0.15 0.55
C LEU A 60 -15.30 1.38 0.49
N GLY A 61 -14.10 1.89 0.32
CA GLY A 61 -13.85 3.31 0.10
C GLY A 61 -12.41 3.63 -0.28
N SER A 62 -12.06 4.92 -0.29
CA SER A 62 -10.74 5.39 -0.69
C SER A 62 -9.68 5.18 0.39
N ALA A 63 -8.40 5.30 0.00
CA ALA A 63 -7.27 5.17 0.92
C ALA A 63 -7.24 6.30 1.96
N GLU A 64 -7.61 7.52 1.57
CA GLU A 64 -7.71 8.67 2.46
C GLU A 64 -8.77 8.42 3.54
N LEU A 65 -9.96 7.96 3.15
CA LEU A 65 -11.02 7.65 4.11
C LEU A 65 -10.64 6.44 4.99
N ALA A 66 -9.97 5.43 4.43
CA ALA A 66 -9.46 4.31 5.22
C ALA A 66 -8.46 4.74 6.29
N ALA A 67 -7.54 5.67 5.97
CA ALA A 67 -6.59 6.23 6.92
C ALA A 67 -7.30 7.02 8.03
N VAL A 68 -8.35 7.79 7.70
CA VAL A 68 -9.17 8.50 8.70
C VAL A 68 -9.95 7.51 9.58
N CYS A 69 -10.53 6.45 9.00
CA CYS A 69 -11.18 5.38 9.75
C CYS A 69 -10.21 4.69 10.72
N ALA A 70 -8.98 4.42 10.29
CA ALA A 70 -7.94 3.82 11.13
C ALA A 70 -7.54 4.74 12.29
N LEU A 71 -7.46 6.05 12.04
CA LEU A 71 -7.16 7.04 13.07
C LEU A 71 -8.28 7.17 14.12
N LEU A 72 -9.55 7.10 13.70
CA LEU A 72 -10.71 7.31 14.58
C LEU A 72 -11.28 6.02 15.18
N GLY A 73 -10.92 4.85 14.63
CA GLY A 73 -11.51 3.56 15.00
C GLY A 73 -12.97 3.38 14.56
N ARG A 74 -13.50 4.27 13.72
CA ARG A 74 -14.88 4.24 13.19
C ARG A 74 -14.99 5.01 11.88
N ILE A 75 -16.08 4.80 11.15
CA ILE A 75 -16.41 5.61 9.98
C ILE A 75 -16.75 7.05 10.46
N PRO A 76 -16.06 8.09 9.94
CA PRO A 76 -16.28 9.49 10.32
C PRO A 76 -17.60 10.05 9.77
N THR A 77 -18.05 11.18 10.31
CA THR A 77 -19.03 12.03 9.61
C THR A 77 -18.38 12.75 8.43
N PRO A 78 -19.15 13.26 7.46
CA PRO A 78 -18.61 14.07 6.37
C PRO A 78 -17.79 15.28 6.87
N GLU A 79 -18.25 15.97 7.91
CA GLU A 79 -17.57 17.14 8.47
C GLU A 79 -16.24 16.76 9.13
N GLU A 80 -16.20 15.65 9.87
CA GLU A 80 -14.98 15.12 10.47
C GLU A 80 -13.95 14.76 9.40
N TYR A 81 -14.39 14.06 8.35
CA TYR A 81 -13.54 13.68 7.23
C TYR A 81 -12.96 14.92 6.53
N GLN A 82 -13.81 15.87 6.14
CA GLN A 82 -13.37 17.07 5.42
C GLN A 82 -12.37 17.88 6.24
N ARG A 83 -12.60 18.02 7.55
CA ARG A 83 -11.67 18.71 8.44
C ARG A 83 -10.30 18.00 8.50
N ILE A 84 -10.28 16.69 8.73
CA ILE A 84 -9.02 15.93 8.85
C ILE A 84 -8.28 15.91 7.51
N ALA A 85 -8.97 15.71 6.39
CA ALA A 85 -8.38 15.71 5.07
C ALA A 85 -7.79 17.10 4.71
N ALA A 86 -8.49 18.18 5.03
CA ALA A 86 -8.00 19.53 4.81
C ALA A 86 -6.75 19.85 5.66
N GLU A 87 -6.66 19.32 6.88
CA GLU A 87 -5.54 19.55 7.79
C GLU A 87 -4.33 18.68 7.45
N LYS A 88 -4.53 17.40 7.13
CA LYS A 88 -3.46 16.40 7.04
C LYS A 88 -3.05 16.04 5.61
N ILE A 89 -3.94 16.16 4.63
CA ILE A 89 -3.72 15.68 3.26
C ILE A 89 -3.48 16.87 2.32
N LYS A 90 -4.38 17.87 2.36
CA LYS A 90 -4.33 19.03 1.45
C LYS A 90 -3.00 19.80 1.46
N PRO A 91 -2.28 19.98 2.58
CA PRO A 91 -0.99 20.67 2.56
C PRO A 91 0.12 19.92 1.83
N LEU A 92 -0.05 18.61 1.60
CA LEU A 92 0.94 17.73 1.00
C LEU A 92 0.51 17.22 -0.38
N SER A 93 -0.60 17.73 -0.94
CA SER A 93 -1.21 17.18 -2.16
C SER A 93 -0.26 17.15 -3.35
N ASP A 94 0.63 18.13 -3.46
CA ASP A 94 1.55 18.27 -4.59
C ASP A 94 2.65 17.21 -4.58
N GLU A 95 2.98 16.68 -3.39
CA GLU A 95 4.01 15.65 -3.19
C GLU A 95 3.41 14.25 -3.05
N LEU A 96 2.21 14.14 -2.48
CA LEU A 96 1.58 12.87 -2.14
C LEU A 96 1.17 12.05 -3.38
N TYR A 97 0.69 12.73 -4.43
CA TYR A 97 0.10 12.07 -5.61
C TYR A 97 1.10 11.95 -6.77
N ARG A 98 2.36 11.62 -6.46
CA ARG A 98 3.40 11.35 -7.47
C ARG A 98 3.41 9.87 -7.86
N TYR A 99 3.25 9.59 -9.15
CA TYR A 99 3.38 8.24 -9.69
C TYR A 99 4.84 7.83 -9.85
N LEU A 100 5.06 6.51 -9.88
CA LEU A 100 6.38 5.94 -10.11
C LEU A 100 6.69 5.89 -11.61
N ASN A 101 7.50 6.84 -12.08
CA ASN A 101 7.99 6.89 -13.45
C ASN A 101 9.40 6.31 -13.50
N PHE A 102 9.55 5.08 -14.00
CA PHE A 102 10.82 4.34 -13.97
C PHE A 102 11.93 5.00 -14.79
N ASP A 103 11.57 5.71 -15.86
CA ASP A 103 12.46 6.53 -16.68
C ASP A 103 13.05 7.73 -15.93
N GLN A 104 12.42 8.14 -14.82
CA GLN A 104 12.85 9.27 -14.00
C GLN A 104 13.63 8.83 -12.75
N ILE A 105 13.81 7.52 -12.56
CA ILE A 105 14.56 6.96 -11.43
C ILE A 105 16.00 6.74 -11.89
N ALA A 106 16.93 7.47 -11.28
CA ALA A 106 18.35 7.37 -11.58
C ALA A 106 18.85 5.91 -11.47
N GLY A 107 19.47 5.42 -12.54
CA GLY A 107 20.05 4.07 -12.60
C GLY A 107 19.02 2.93 -12.61
N PHE A 108 17.73 3.19 -12.82
CA PHE A 108 16.72 2.12 -12.94
C PHE A 108 16.89 1.35 -14.26
N GLU A 109 17.31 2.02 -15.33
CA GLU A 109 17.57 1.42 -16.64
C GLU A 109 18.67 0.35 -16.63
N ASP A 110 19.57 0.40 -15.65
CA ASP A 110 20.65 -0.57 -15.45
C ASP A 110 20.24 -1.68 -14.47
N GLN A 111 19.13 -1.53 -13.75
CA GLN A 111 18.62 -2.54 -12.83
C GLN A 111 17.85 -3.62 -13.60
N GLY A 112 18.36 -4.86 -13.57
CA GLY A 112 17.69 -6.01 -14.17
C GLY A 112 17.89 -6.17 -15.67
N ARG A 113 18.83 -5.43 -16.29
CA ARG A 113 19.32 -5.80 -17.62
C ARG A 113 19.96 -7.18 -17.53
N VAL A 114 19.49 -8.09 -18.39
CA VAL A 114 20.19 -9.34 -18.65
C VAL A 114 21.54 -8.96 -19.26
N MET A 115 22.63 -9.46 -18.71
CA MET A 115 23.96 -9.25 -19.28
C MET A 115 23.93 -9.61 -20.77
N SER A 116 24.59 -8.81 -21.61
CA SER A 116 24.77 -9.24 -22.99
C SER A 116 25.61 -10.52 -23.01
N ALA A 117 25.48 -11.35 -24.05
CA ALA A 117 26.29 -12.55 -24.18
C ALA A 117 27.80 -12.24 -24.15
N ASP A 118 28.19 -11.07 -24.63
CA ASP A 118 29.58 -10.58 -24.60
C ASP A 118 30.02 -10.20 -23.18
N ASP A 119 29.15 -9.54 -22.40
CA ASP A 119 29.42 -9.20 -21.00
C ASP A 119 29.49 -10.47 -20.12
N GLU A 120 28.61 -11.44 -20.38
CA GLU A 120 28.60 -12.73 -19.68
C GLU A 120 29.88 -13.52 -19.98
N ALA A 121 30.30 -13.59 -21.25
CA ALA A 121 31.54 -14.23 -21.65
C ALA A 121 32.78 -13.55 -21.04
N ALA A 122 32.78 -12.21 -20.93
CA ALA A 122 33.88 -11.47 -20.32
C ALA A 122 34.00 -11.73 -18.81
N VAL A 123 32.88 -11.85 -18.09
CA VAL A 123 32.89 -12.21 -16.66
C VAL A 123 33.34 -13.65 -16.45
N LEU A 124 32.88 -14.60 -17.29
CA LEU A 124 33.29 -16.00 -17.22
C LEU A 124 34.76 -16.22 -17.59
N ALA A 125 35.33 -15.39 -18.47
CA ALA A 125 36.75 -15.46 -18.83
C ALA A 125 37.69 -14.88 -17.76
N GLN A 126 37.15 -14.14 -16.78
CA GLN A 126 37.89 -13.57 -15.65
C GLN A 126 37.78 -14.41 -14.36
N ALA A 127 37.00 -15.49 -14.38
CA ALA A 127 36.84 -16.47 -13.29
C ALA A 127 37.74 -17.70 -13.51
#